data_AF-A0A521V3A0-F1
#
_entry.id   AF-A0A521V3A0-F1
#
_cell.length_a   1.000
_cell.length_b   1.000
_cell.length_c   1.000
_cell.angle_alpha   90.00
_cell.angle_beta   90.00
_cell.angle_gamma   90.00
#
_symmetry.space_group_name_H-M   'P 1'
#
loop_
_entity.id
_entity.type
_entity.pdbx_description
1 polymer ?
#
loop_
_entity_poly.entity_id
_entity_poly.type
_entity_poly.pdbx_seq_one_letter_code
_entity_poly.pdbx_strand_id
1 'polypeptide(L)'
;MQFALQGGADGLMSALIDEQAEHDLRSIAPALQGRPVLLIGAAEDTLASVDNHLLPVAEAMQDAGVDVTRVILPGGHGISDADYAGRLAQWMHGECMQRDALHSPL
;
A
#
# COMPACT_ATOMS: atom_id res chain seq x y z
N MET A 1 13.97 -37.95 -3.02
CA MET A 1 13.64 -37.47 -1.66
C MET A 1 12.34 -36.71 -1.75
N GLN A 2 11.29 -37.23 -1.11
CA GLN A 2 9.98 -36.58 -1.02
C GLN A 2 10.06 -35.52 0.08
N PHE A 3 9.76 -34.27 -0.25
CA PHE A 3 9.54 -33.23 0.75
C PHE A 3 8.22 -33.56 1.45
N ALA A 4 8.32 -34.08 2.67
CA ALA A 4 7.19 -34.15 3.57
C ALA A 4 6.76 -32.71 3.85
N LEU A 5 5.53 -32.37 3.45
CA LEU A 5 4.86 -31.14 3.82
C LEU A 5 4.93 -31.02 5.36
N GLN A 6 5.77 -30.11 5.87
CA GLN A 6 5.59 -29.52 7.20
C GLN A 6 4.30 -28.69 7.13
N GLY A 7 3.16 -29.38 7.15
CA GLY A 7 1.83 -28.81 7.01
C GLY A 7 1.45 -28.06 8.27
N GLY A 8 1.86 -26.80 8.34
CA GLY A 8 1.56 -25.89 9.43
C GLY A 8 1.94 -24.45 9.07
N ALA A 9 1.67 -23.51 9.97
CA ALA A 9 2.02 -22.10 9.79
C ALA A 9 3.51 -21.90 9.48
N ASP A 10 4.39 -22.71 10.07
CA ASP A 10 5.85 -22.61 9.86
C ASP A 10 6.26 -22.91 8.41
N GLY A 11 5.64 -23.93 7.79
CA GLY A 11 5.89 -24.26 6.38
C GLY A 11 5.38 -23.18 5.43
N LEU A 12 4.23 -22.58 5.74
CA LEU A 12 3.70 -21.43 5.00
C LEU A 12 4.60 -20.20 5.15
N MET A 13 5.04 -19.88 6.37
CA MET A 13 5.92 -18.74 6.61
C MET A 13 7.28 -18.91 5.94
N SER A 14 7.86 -20.13 5.96
CA SER A 14 9.11 -20.41 5.25
C SER A 14 8.96 -20.18 3.74
N ALA A 15 7.88 -20.69 3.14
CA ALA A 15 7.62 -20.47 1.71
C ALA A 15 7.44 -18.98 1.37
N LEU A 16 6.71 -18.23 2.19
CA LEU A 16 6.53 -16.77 2.00
C LEU A 16 7.85 -15.98 2.12
N ILE A 17 8.78 -16.44 2.96
CA ILE A 17 10.11 -15.84 3.08
C ILE A 17 10.95 -16.18 1.84
N ASP A 18 10.92 -17.43 1.40
CA ASP A 18 11.66 -17.88 0.22
C ASP A 18 11.18 -17.19 -1.06
N GLU A 19 9.88 -16.87 -1.12
CA GLU A 19 9.20 -16.19 -2.24
C GLU A 19 9.01 -14.67 -2.00
N GLN A 20 9.67 -14.08 -0.99
CA GLN A 20 9.48 -12.67 -0.60
C GLN A 20 9.63 -11.71 -1.77
N ALA A 21 10.57 -11.97 -2.69
CA ALA A 21 10.81 -11.14 -3.86
C ALA A 21 9.61 -11.11 -4.83
N GLU A 22 8.88 -12.21 -4.95
CA GLU A 22 7.68 -12.31 -5.80
C GLU A 22 6.48 -11.59 -5.18
N HIS A 23 6.51 -11.38 -3.86
CA HIS A 23 5.48 -10.68 -3.10
C HIS A 23 5.87 -9.25 -2.71
N ASP A 24 6.95 -8.72 -3.28
CA ASP A 24 7.39 -7.35 -3.04
C ASP A 24 6.46 -6.34 -3.74
N LEU A 25 5.70 -5.59 -2.94
CA LEU A 25 4.78 -4.55 -3.41
C LEU A 25 5.48 -3.39 -4.14
N ARG A 26 6.80 -3.25 -4.06
CA ARG A 26 7.53 -2.26 -4.88
C ARG A 26 7.50 -2.62 -6.37
N SER A 27 7.41 -3.92 -6.69
CA SER A 27 7.43 -4.40 -8.08
C SER A 27 6.17 -4.04 -8.88
N ILE A 28 5.05 -3.75 -8.20
CA ILE A 28 3.79 -3.41 -8.87
C ILE A 28 3.72 -1.95 -9.33
N ALA A 29 4.65 -1.09 -8.91
CA ALA A 29 4.63 0.35 -9.20
C ALA A 29 4.48 0.68 -10.71
N PRO A 30 5.22 0.05 -11.65
CA PRO A 30 5.05 0.34 -13.07
C PRO A 30 3.64 0.03 -13.60
N ALA A 31 2.97 -0.99 -13.06
CA ALA A 31 1.63 -1.38 -13.48
C ALA A 31 0.53 -0.41 -13.02
N LEU A 32 0.86 0.55 -12.14
CA LEU A 32 -0.07 1.54 -11.61
C LEU A 32 0.08 2.92 -12.26
N GLN A 33 0.95 3.07 -13.27
CA GLN A 33 1.06 4.32 -14.02
C GLN A 33 -0.28 4.78 -14.59
N GLY A 34 -0.54 6.09 -14.51
CA GLY A 34 -1.82 6.69 -14.93
C GLY A 34 -2.99 6.43 -13.98
N ARG A 35 -2.77 5.76 -12.84
CA ARG A 35 -3.77 5.58 -11.79
C ARG A 35 -3.34 6.36 -10.54
N PRO A 36 -4.22 7.19 -9.95
CA PRO A 36 -3.94 7.78 -8.66
C PRO A 36 -3.98 6.69 -7.58
N VAL A 37 -3.03 6.73 -6.65
CA VAL A 37 -2.86 5.73 -5.58
C VAL A 37 -2.84 6.43 -4.23
N LEU A 38 -3.57 5.87 -3.27
CA LEU A 38 -3.54 6.27 -1.87
C LEU A 38 -2.83 5.20 -1.03
N LEU A 39 -1.81 5.61 -0.29
CA LEU A 39 -1.15 4.78 0.72
C LEU A 39 -1.43 5.36 2.11
N ILE A 40 -1.91 4.51 3.03
CA ILE A 40 -2.22 4.88 4.41
C ILE A 40 -1.45 3.96 5.36
N GLY A 41 -0.79 4.54 6.35
CA GLY A 41 -0.13 3.80 7.43
C GLY A 41 -0.29 4.51 8.78
N ALA A 42 0.24 3.90 9.85
CA ALA A 42 0.13 4.40 11.21
C ALA A 42 1.49 4.77 11.80
N ALA A 43 1.59 5.90 12.50
CA ALA A 43 2.85 6.43 13.02
C ALA A 43 3.50 5.54 14.09
N GLU A 44 2.69 4.81 14.88
CA GLU A 44 3.15 3.98 15.99
C GLU A 44 3.03 2.48 15.64
N ASP A 45 2.86 2.14 14.36
CA ASP A 45 2.82 0.75 13.92
C ASP A 45 4.19 0.09 14.09
N THR A 46 4.25 -0.92 14.97
CA THR A 46 5.47 -1.71 15.21
C THR A 46 5.46 -3.05 14.47
N LEU A 47 4.33 -3.45 13.88
CA LEU A 47 4.19 -4.68 13.09
C LEU A 47 4.50 -4.42 11.62
N ALA A 48 3.97 -3.33 11.07
CA ALA A 48 4.19 -2.88 9.70
C ALA A 48 4.63 -1.40 9.70
N SER A 49 5.75 -1.12 10.37
CA SER A 49 6.26 0.25 10.53
C SER A 49 6.36 1.01 9.21
N VAL A 50 6.02 2.29 9.25
CA VAL A 50 6.02 3.20 8.09
C VAL A 50 7.35 3.18 7.35
N ASP A 51 8.46 3.19 8.08
CA ASP A 51 9.81 3.25 7.50
C ASP A 51 10.18 1.97 6.73
N ASN A 52 9.70 0.80 7.18
CA ASN A 52 10.04 -0.48 6.56
C ASN A 52 9.04 -0.93 5.48
N HIS A 53 7.79 -0.44 5.53
CA HIS A 53 6.74 -0.91 4.64
C HIS A 53 6.15 0.19 3.76
N LEU A 54 5.63 1.27 4.34
CA LEU A 54 4.91 2.28 3.57
C LEU A 54 5.85 3.15 2.74
N LEU A 55 6.90 3.71 3.33
CA LEU A 55 7.80 4.63 2.65
C LEU A 55 8.53 3.98 1.46
N PRO A 56 9.08 2.75 1.57
CA PRO A 56 9.74 2.11 0.42
C PRO A 56 8.80 1.86 -0.77
N VAL A 57 7.53 1.52 -0.51
CA VAL A 57 6.52 1.34 -1.57
C VAL A 57 6.15 2.68 -2.19
N ALA A 58 5.96 3.71 -1.37
CA ALA A 58 5.71 5.07 -1.82
C ALA A 58 6.83 5.60 -2.72
N GLU A 59 8.09 5.41 -2.33
CA GLU A 59 9.26 5.82 -3.09
C GLU A 59 9.31 5.09 -4.43
N ALA A 60 9.12 3.77 -4.44
CA ALA A 60 9.07 2.99 -5.68
C ALA A 60 7.94 3.45 -6.63
N MET A 61 6.77 3.80 -6.09
CA MET A 61 5.66 4.37 -6.87
C MET A 61 6.02 5.74 -7.45
N GLN A 62 6.62 6.61 -6.64
CA GLN A 62 7.00 7.94 -7.06
C GLN A 62 8.11 7.89 -8.14
N ASP A 63 9.10 7.03 -7.98
CA ASP A 63 10.18 6.80 -8.96
C ASP A 63 9.64 6.23 -10.29
N ALA A 64 8.58 5.42 -10.23
CA ALA A 64 7.85 4.93 -11.40
C ALA A 64 6.92 5.98 -12.03
N GLY A 65 6.83 7.20 -11.50
CA GLY A 65 5.95 8.26 -12.00
C GLY A 65 4.47 8.03 -11.72
N VAL A 66 4.14 7.22 -10.71
CA VAL A 66 2.76 7.05 -10.22
C VAL A 66 2.37 8.27 -9.39
N ASP A 67 1.15 8.76 -9.58
CA ASP A 67 0.57 9.78 -8.72
C ASP A 67 0.15 9.15 -7.38
N VAL A 68 1.03 9.29 -6.38
CA VAL A 68 0.87 8.64 -5.07
C VAL A 68 0.65 9.67 -3.96
N THR A 69 -0.49 9.56 -3.28
CA THR A 69 -0.79 10.28 -2.05
C THR A 69 -0.45 9.42 -0.84
N ARG A 70 0.31 9.97 0.11
CA ARG A 70 0.73 9.30 1.33
C ARG A 70 0.04 9.89 2.54
N VAL A 71 -0.41 9.05 3.45
CA VAL A 71 -1.03 9.46 4.71
C VAL A 71 -0.48 8.64 5.84
N ILE A 72 -0.04 9.33 6.88
CA ILE A 72 0.35 8.70 8.14
C ILE A 72 -0.65 9.20 9.19
N LEU A 73 -1.40 8.27 9.76
CA LEU A 73 -2.35 8.53 10.82
C LEU A 73 -1.70 8.27 12.18
N PRO A 74 -2.15 8.92 13.27
CA PRO A 74 -1.71 8.58 14.61
C PRO A 74 -2.18 7.16 15.00
N GLY A 75 -1.49 6.53 15.96
CA GLY A 75 -1.83 5.18 16.44
C GLY A 75 -1.01 4.06 15.82
N GLY A 76 -1.30 2.83 16.26
CA GLY A 76 -0.59 1.60 15.88
C GLY A 76 -1.26 0.81 14.74
N HIS A 77 -0.84 -0.45 14.56
CA HIS A 77 -1.28 -1.33 13.46
C HIS A 77 -2.80 -1.40 13.25
N GLY A 78 -3.56 -1.38 14.34
CA GLY A 78 -5.02 -1.30 14.32
C GLY A 78 -5.51 0.14 14.28
N ILE A 79 -5.30 0.83 13.14
CA ILE A 79 -5.89 2.15 12.91
C ILE A 79 -7.42 2.04 13.05
N SER A 80 -8.05 3.04 13.66
CA SER A 80 -9.51 3.13 13.72
C SER A 80 -10.14 3.07 12.33
N ASP A 81 -11.11 2.17 12.14
CA ASP A 81 -11.88 2.06 10.89
C ASP A 81 -12.50 3.39 10.48
N ALA A 82 -12.92 4.21 11.46
CA ALA A 82 -13.51 5.52 11.21
C ALA A 82 -12.48 6.52 10.65
N ASP A 83 -11.26 6.53 11.18
CA ASP A 83 -10.19 7.41 10.71
C ASP A 83 -9.71 7.01 9.30
N TYR A 84 -9.55 5.70 9.08
CA TYR A 84 -9.24 5.14 7.77
C TYR A 84 -10.31 5.49 6.74
N ALA A 85 -11.58 5.21 7.04
CA ALA A 85 -12.70 5.46 6.12
C ALA A 85 -12.87 6.96 5.84
N GLY A 86 -12.74 7.81 6.86
CA GLY A 86 -12.79 9.26 6.70
C GLY A 86 -11.72 9.78 5.75
N ARG A 87 -10.47 9.29 5.90
CA ARG A 87 -9.38 9.68 5.01
C ARG A 87 -9.59 9.19 3.58
N LEU A 88 -10.03 7.95 3.42
CA LEU A 88 -10.32 7.38 2.10
C LEU A 88 -11.41 8.18 1.39
N ALA A 89 -12.52 8.47 2.06
CA ALA A 89 -13.62 9.25 1.50
C ALA A 89 -13.17 10.66 1.08
N GLN A 90 -12.38 11.33 1.91
CA GLN A 90 -11.81 12.64 1.59
C GLN A 90 -10.94 12.60 0.33
N TRP A 91 -10.07 11.59 0.23
CA TRP A 91 -9.19 11.44 -0.93
C TRP A 91 -10.00 11.16 -2.21
N MET A 92 -10.93 10.19 -2.16
CA MET A 92 -11.80 9.87 -3.29
C MET A 92 -12.59 11.09 -3.76
N HIS A 93 -13.09 11.92 -2.84
CA HIS A 93 -13.78 13.15 -3.20
C HIS A 93 -12.87 14.12 -3.97
N GLY A 94 -11.62 14.30 -3.52
CA GLY A 94 -10.63 15.13 -4.23
C GLY A 94 -10.32 14.62 -5.64
N GLU A 95 -10.10 13.31 -5.78
CA GLU A 95 -9.82 12.68 -7.08
C GLU A 95 -10.99 12.80 -8.07
N CYS A 96 -12.24 12.60 -7.59
CA CYS A 96 -13.43 12.79 -8.41
C CYS A 96 -13.54 14.24 -8.92
N MET A 97 -13.34 15.22 -8.04
CA MET A 97 -13.47 16.64 -8.42
C MET A 97 -12.37 17.09 -9.39
N GLN A 98 -11.14 16.58 -9.26
CA GLN A 98 -10.07 16.86 -10.21
C GLN A 98 -10.34 16.26 -11.59
N ARG A 99 -10.94 15.07 -11.65
CA ARG A 99 -11.31 14.43 -12.91
C ARG A 99 -12.44 15.16 -13.61
N ASP A 100 -13.44 15.67 -12.89
CA ASP A 100 -14.53 16.44 -13.48
C ASP A 100 -14.05 17.77 -14.07
N ALA A 101 -13.09 18.42 -13.42
CA ALA A 101 -12.48 19.67 -13.91
C ALA A 101 -11.70 19.48 -15.22
N LEU A 102 -11.08 18.31 -15.42
CA LEU A 102 -10.35 17.97 -16.65
C LEU A 102 -11.26 17.55 -17.83
N HIS A 103 -12.52 17.20 -17.57
CA HIS A 103 -13.48 16.75 -18.58
C HIS A 103 -14.61 17.76 -18.85
N SER A 104 -14.54 18.98 -18.29
CA SER A 104 -15.43 20.06 -18.71
C SER A 104 -15.01 20.59 -20.09
N PRO A 105 -15.84 20.45 -21.14
CA PRO A 105 -15.58 21.14 -22.39
C PRO A 105 -15.75 22.65 -22.15
N LEU A 106 -14.71 23.43 -22.46
CA LEU A 106 -14.81 24.88 -22.59
C LEU A 106 -15.78 25.25 -23.72
#